data_AF-A0A8G2I2P8-F1
#
_entry.id   AF-A0A8G2I2P8-F1
#
_cell.length_a   1.000
_cell.length_b   1.000
_cell.length_c   1.000
_cell.angle_alpha   90.00
_cell.angle_beta   90.00
_cell.angle_gamma   90.00
#
_symmetry.space_group_name_H-M   'P 1'
#
loop_
_entity.id
_entity.type
_entity.pdbx_description
1 polymer ?
#
loop_
_entity_poly.entity_id
_entity_poly.type
_entity_poly.pdbx_seq_one_letter_code
_entity_poly.pdbx_strand_id
1 'polypeptide(L)'
;MTGSGVFIEWVFMFVIKSDDYRDCKRKAKRLMKRLKETQIYAVNPLADQLQLFYQCLHGNDLFINKYWLQRTTATGIAENLFGVSQSLGTKTGFYIGRIDKFIRSVSREEAVASSRDIILFSLLLAAKGIKGAVSDSPHVLITGQTGKGKSFLAKLLWIYTSFFKGQMLYWDPKSEFAEWFDRVTESKEMQKSIPYLLII
;
A
#
# COMPACT_ATOMS: atom_id res chain seq x y z
N MET A 1 -22.33 3.60 22.25
CA MET A 1 -23.54 3.96 21.48
C MET A 1 -23.65 3.01 20.32
N THR A 2 -24.59 2.07 20.38
CA THR A 2 -24.94 1.18 19.26
C THR A 2 -25.55 2.04 18.15
N GLY A 3 -24.87 2.17 17.01
CA GLY A 3 -25.29 3.02 15.88
C GLY A 3 -26.53 2.52 15.12
N SER A 4 -27.39 1.72 15.75
CA SER A 4 -28.51 1.01 15.14
C SER A 4 -29.71 1.90 14.80
N GLY A 5 -29.67 3.21 15.11
CA GLY A 5 -30.75 4.16 14.81
C GLY A 5 -30.40 5.28 13.81
N VAL A 6 -29.14 5.40 13.38
CA VAL A 6 -28.72 6.46 12.45
C VAL A 6 -28.71 5.90 11.03
N PHE A 7 -29.63 6.41 10.21
CA PHE A 7 -29.65 6.15 8.78
C PHE A 7 -28.82 7.20 8.04
N ILE A 8 -28.05 6.75 7.06
CA ILE A 8 -27.25 7.58 6.17
C ILE A 8 -27.77 7.36 4.76
N GLU A 9 -28.00 8.48 4.07
CA GLU A 9 -28.33 8.50 2.66
C GLU A 9 -27.05 8.76 1.87
N TRP A 10 -26.80 7.94 0.86
CA TRP A 10 -25.59 8.00 0.05
C TRP A 10 -25.85 7.53 -1.37
N VAL A 11 -24.96 7.92 -2.28
CA VAL A 11 -24.93 7.44 -3.66
C VAL A 11 -23.48 7.13 -4.00
N PHE A 12 -23.25 6.02 -4.68
CA PHE A 12 -21.92 5.63 -5.14
C PHE A 12 -21.92 5.46 -6.65
N MET A 13 -20.99 6.14 -7.31
CA MET A 13 -20.92 6.24 -8.76
C MET A 13 -19.49 6.08 -9.23
N PHE A 14 -19.31 5.38 -10.36
CA PHE A 14 -18.05 5.32 -11.08
C PHE A 14 -18.10 6.26 -12.27
N VAL A 15 -17.21 7.26 -12.30
CA VAL A 15 -17.06 8.14 -13.46
C VAL A 15 -15.99 7.57 -14.38
N ILE A 16 -16.39 7.23 -15.61
CA ILE A 16 -15.49 6.68 -16.62
C ILE A 16 -15.27 7.74 -17.69
N LYS A 17 -14.00 8.13 -17.88
CA LYS A 17 -13.59 9.05 -18.94
C LYS A 17 -12.83 8.30 -20.03
N SER A 18 -13.11 8.64 -21.28
CA SER A 18 -12.28 8.30 -22.44
C SER A 18 -12.44 9.36 -23.52
N ASP A 19 -11.46 9.49 -24.40
CA ASP A 19 -11.48 10.47 -25.50
C ASP A 19 -12.38 10.00 -26.66
N ASP A 20 -12.66 8.70 -26.75
CA ASP A 20 -13.60 8.10 -27.71
C ASP A 20 -14.82 7.47 -27.01
N TYR A 21 -16.01 7.71 -27.58
CA TYR A 21 -17.27 7.20 -27.05
C TYR A 21 -17.34 5.66 -27.07
N ARG A 22 -16.84 5.01 -28.14
CA ARG A 22 -16.88 3.54 -28.23
C ARG A 22 -15.98 2.92 -27.16
N ASP A 23 -14.81 3.51 -26.95
CA ASP A 23 -13.91 3.08 -25.89
C ASP A 23 -14.47 3.30 -24.48
N CYS A 24 -15.12 4.45 -24.23
CA CYS A 24 -15.80 4.71 -22.96
C CYS A 24 -16.88 3.66 -22.65
N LYS A 25 -17.73 3.34 -23.64
CA LYS A 25 -18.77 2.31 -23.54
C LYS A 25 -18.17 0.92 -23.29
N ARG A 26 -17.03 0.61 -23.93
CA ARG A 26 -16.29 -0.65 -23.71
C ARG A 26 -15.75 -0.74 -22.29
N LYS A 27 -15.13 0.32 -21.78
CA LYS A 27 -14.62 0.41 -20.38
C LYS A 27 -15.76 0.26 -19.37
N ALA A 28 -16.89 0.93 -19.59
CA ALA A 28 -18.08 0.81 -18.74
C ALA A 28 -18.63 -0.63 -18.69
N LYS A 29 -18.78 -1.28 -19.85
CA LYS A 29 -19.19 -2.70 -19.90
C LYS A 29 -18.21 -3.62 -19.17
N ARG A 30 -16.90 -3.38 -19.32
CA ARG A 30 -15.86 -4.16 -18.64
C ARG A 30 -15.94 -4.01 -17.12
N LEU A 31 -16.14 -2.78 -16.62
CA LEU A 31 -16.32 -2.52 -15.20
C LEU A 31 -17.56 -3.24 -14.66
N MET A 32 -18.72 -3.07 -15.31
CA MET A 32 -19.96 -3.73 -14.89
C MET A 32 -19.81 -5.26 -14.87
N LYS A 33 -19.13 -5.86 -15.86
CA LYS A 33 -18.85 -7.29 -15.88
C LYS A 33 -18.04 -7.72 -14.65
N ARG A 34 -16.99 -6.99 -14.31
CA ARG A 34 -16.12 -7.28 -13.17
C ARG A 34 -16.84 -7.13 -11.82
N LEU A 35 -17.69 -6.12 -11.69
CA LEU A 35 -18.53 -5.95 -10.49
C LEU A 35 -19.53 -7.10 -10.34
N LYS A 36 -20.13 -7.54 -11.45
CA LYS A 36 -21.04 -8.70 -11.45
C LYS A 36 -20.32 -9.99 -11.04
N GLU A 37 -19.07 -10.20 -11.44
CA GLU A 37 -18.24 -11.34 -11.00
C GLU A 37 -18.06 -11.36 -9.47
N THR A 38 -18.00 -10.18 -8.83
CA THR A 38 -17.93 -10.02 -7.37
C THR A 38 -19.30 -9.90 -6.69
N GLN A 39 -20.40 -10.27 -7.36
CA GLN A 39 -21.78 -10.15 -6.85
C GLN A 39 -22.22 -8.70 -6.53
N ILE A 40 -21.57 -7.71 -7.12
CA ILE A 40 -21.96 -6.29 -7.00
C ILE A 40 -22.80 -5.93 -8.23
N TYR A 41 -24.02 -5.48 -8.00
CA TYR A 41 -24.89 -4.99 -9.06
C TYR A 41 -24.60 -3.52 -9.36
N ALA A 42 -24.31 -3.22 -10.63
CA ALA A 42 -24.08 -1.86 -11.10
C ALA A 42 -24.94 -1.58 -12.34
N VAL A 43 -25.47 -0.38 -12.41
CA VAL A 43 -26.33 0.07 -13.51
C VAL A 43 -25.62 1.18 -14.28
N ASN A 44 -25.69 1.13 -15.61
CA ASN A 44 -25.30 2.26 -16.46
C ASN A 44 -26.54 3.14 -16.71
N PRO A 45 -26.63 4.35 -16.12
CA PRO A 45 -27.78 5.23 -16.28
C PRO A 45 -27.83 5.79 -17.70
N LEU A 46 -28.77 5.35 -18.54
CA LEU A 46 -28.87 5.83 -19.93
C LEU A 46 -29.44 7.25 -20.03
N ALA A 47 -30.42 7.60 -19.20
CA ALA A 47 -31.10 8.89 -19.22
C ALA A 47 -30.53 9.89 -18.20
N ASP A 48 -30.21 9.43 -16.99
CA ASP A 48 -29.86 10.30 -15.85
C ASP A 48 -28.35 10.61 -15.77
N GLN A 49 -27.58 10.26 -16.79
CA GLN A 49 -26.11 10.25 -16.77
C GLN A 49 -25.51 11.62 -16.42
N LEU A 50 -26.00 12.69 -17.07
CA LEU A 50 -25.55 14.07 -16.84
C LEU A 50 -25.95 14.59 -15.46
N GLN A 51 -27.17 14.26 -15.05
CA GLN A 51 -27.78 14.69 -13.80
C GLN A 51 -27.04 14.08 -12.59
N LEU A 52 -26.76 12.77 -12.65
CA LEU A 52 -25.95 12.06 -11.68
C LEU A 52 -24.51 12.57 -11.63
N PHE A 53 -23.93 12.94 -12.78
CA PHE A 53 -22.60 13.53 -12.82
C PHE A 53 -22.52 14.87 -12.07
N TYR A 54 -23.53 15.75 -12.22
CA TYR A 54 -23.58 17.00 -11.44
C TYR A 54 -23.74 16.74 -9.94
N GLN A 55 -24.46 15.69 -9.55
CA GLN A 55 -24.59 15.28 -8.14
C GLN A 55 -23.26 14.78 -7.54
N CYS A 56 -22.31 14.28 -8.35
CA CYS A 56 -20.97 13.92 -7.88
C CYS A 56 -20.12 15.15 -7.46
N LEU A 57 -20.49 16.37 -7.86
CA LEU A 57 -19.71 17.55 -7.52
C LEU A 57 -19.85 17.86 -6.03
N HIS A 58 -18.72 18.15 -5.39
CA HIS A 58 -18.67 18.43 -3.96
C HIS A 58 -19.56 19.62 -3.58
N GLY A 59 -20.33 19.46 -2.51
CA GLY A 59 -21.23 20.51 -1.99
C GLY A 59 -22.61 20.52 -2.61
N ASN A 60 -22.91 19.68 -3.60
CA ASN A 60 -24.27 19.49 -4.09
C ASN A 60 -25.06 18.56 -3.17
N ASP A 61 -26.31 18.93 -2.90
CA ASP A 61 -27.24 18.09 -2.17
C ASP A 61 -27.57 16.80 -2.95
N LEU A 62 -27.92 15.74 -2.22
CA LEU A 62 -28.45 14.50 -2.80
C LEU A 62 -29.92 14.67 -3.24
N PHE A 63 -30.23 15.73 -3.99
CA PHE A 63 -31.61 16.18 -4.18
C PHE A 63 -32.34 15.50 -5.35
N ILE A 64 -31.62 14.79 -6.22
CA ILE A 64 -32.11 14.67 -7.60
C ILE A 64 -32.86 13.37 -7.93
N ASN A 65 -32.64 12.24 -7.26
CA ASN A 65 -33.36 11.03 -7.69
C ASN A 65 -33.47 9.96 -6.60
N LYS A 66 -34.70 9.75 -6.12
CA LYS A 66 -35.04 8.72 -5.12
C LYS A 66 -34.67 7.30 -5.58
N TYR A 67 -34.59 7.06 -6.89
CA TYR A 67 -34.26 5.74 -7.44
C TYR A 67 -32.77 5.39 -7.33
N TRP A 68 -31.89 6.39 -7.19
CA TRP A 68 -30.44 6.19 -7.08
C TRP A 68 -29.92 6.29 -5.64
N LEU A 69 -30.74 6.83 -4.73
CA LEU A 69 -30.40 7.02 -3.32
C LEU A 69 -30.37 5.67 -2.59
N GLN A 70 -29.23 5.37 -1.96
CA GLN A 70 -29.09 4.24 -1.05
C GLN A 70 -29.29 4.75 0.38
N ARG A 71 -30.16 4.09 1.14
CA ARG A 71 -30.37 4.39 2.56
C ARG A 71 -29.98 3.18 3.39
N THR A 72 -28.92 3.33 4.17
CA THR A 72 -28.38 2.25 5.00
C THR A 72 -28.19 2.74 6.43
N THR A 73 -28.01 1.83 7.38
CA THR A 73 -27.52 2.20 8.70
C THR A 73 -26.05 2.65 8.62
N ALA A 74 -25.59 3.39 9.63
CA ALA A 74 -24.17 3.71 9.77
C ALA A 74 -23.27 2.46 9.81
N THR A 75 -23.76 1.35 10.36
CA THR A 75 -23.04 0.07 10.35
C THR A 75 -22.98 -0.54 8.96
N GLY A 76 -24.08 -0.53 8.19
CA GLY A 76 -24.12 -1.10 6.84
C GLY A 76 -23.20 -0.36 5.86
N ILE A 77 -23.07 0.96 5.97
CA ILE A 77 -22.08 1.68 5.14
C ILE A 77 -20.63 1.38 5.59
N ALA A 78 -20.39 1.19 6.91
CA ALA A 78 -19.07 0.84 7.42
C ALA A 78 -18.60 -0.56 6.98
N GLU A 79 -19.53 -1.51 6.77
CA GLU A 79 -19.24 -2.85 6.24
C GLU A 79 -18.68 -2.85 4.81
N ASN A 80 -18.84 -1.76 4.06
CA ASN A 80 -18.21 -1.60 2.75
C ASN A 80 -16.69 -1.35 2.84
N LEU A 81 -16.15 -1.22 4.06
CA LEU A 81 -14.73 -1.03 4.33
C LEU A 81 -14.13 0.17 3.57
N PHE A 82 -14.94 1.21 3.34
CA PHE A 82 -14.49 2.47 2.74
C PHE A 82 -13.40 3.09 3.63
N GLY A 83 -12.15 3.03 3.17
CA GLY A 83 -10.99 3.53 3.92
C GLY A 83 -10.18 2.47 4.65
N VAL A 84 -10.54 1.19 4.57
CA VAL A 84 -9.62 0.11 4.98
C VAL A 84 -8.53 0.00 3.92
N SER A 85 -7.36 0.55 4.23
CA SER A 85 -6.15 0.31 3.48
C SER A 85 -5.43 -0.92 4.03
N GLN A 86 -4.76 -1.65 3.15
CA GLN A 86 -3.75 -2.60 3.59
C GLN A 86 -2.49 -1.82 3.92
N SER A 87 -2.15 -1.71 5.20
CA SER A 87 -0.88 -1.14 5.64
C SER A 87 -0.05 -2.24 6.29
N LEU A 88 1.19 -2.41 5.83
CA LEU A 88 2.14 -3.35 6.40
C LEU A 88 3.40 -2.59 6.82
N GLY A 89 3.94 -2.95 7.98
CA GLY A 89 5.14 -2.32 8.55
C GLY A 89 4.82 -1.20 9.54
N THR A 90 5.84 -0.42 9.84
CA THR A 90 5.79 0.73 10.75
C THR A 90 5.39 2.01 10.03
N LYS A 91 4.83 2.99 10.76
CA LYS A 91 4.52 4.31 10.19
C LYS A 91 5.76 5.15 9.84
N THR A 92 6.89 4.84 10.47
CA THR A 92 8.16 5.55 10.34
C THR A 92 9.29 4.54 10.33
N GLY A 93 10.29 4.75 9.48
CA GLY A 93 11.45 3.86 9.39
C GLY A 93 12.06 3.90 8.01
N PHE A 94 12.91 2.93 7.73
CA PHE A 94 13.54 2.80 6.43
C PHE A 94 12.66 2.03 5.46
N TYR A 95 12.74 2.41 4.20
CA TYR A 95 12.02 1.75 3.14
C TYR A 95 12.59 0.35 2.88
N ILE A 96 11.77 -0.69 3.00
CA ILE A 96 12.20 -2.08 2.73
C ILE A 96 11.48 -2.72 1.54
N GLY A 97 10.44 -2.08 1.01
CA GLY A 97 9.68 -2.62 -0.12
C GLY A 97 8.31 -1.97 -0.29
N ARG A 98 7.46 -2.62 -1.10
CA ARG A 98 6.07 -2.21 -1.34
C ARG A 98 5.14 -3.41 -1.27
N ILE A 99 3.86 -3.16 -1.02
CA ILE A 99 2.83 -4.20 -0.99
C ILE A 99 2.39 -4.52 -2.41
N ASP A 100 2.51 -5.77 -2.84
CA ASP A 100 1.87 -6.22 -4.08
C ASP A 100 0.36 -6.40 -3.84
N LYS A 101 -0.45 -5.63 -4.56
CA LYS A 101 -1.91 -5.66 -4.45
C LYS A 101 -2.55 -6.70 -5.37
N PHE A 102 -1.78 -7.32 -6.26
CA PHE A 102 -2.32 -8.30 -7.18
C PHE A 102 -2.47 -9.66 -6.50
N ILE A 103 -3.65 -10.25 -6.63
CA ILE A 103 -3.91 -11.64 -6.20
C ILE A 103 -3.22 -12.63 -7.15
N ARG A 104 -2.96 -12.21 -8.40
CA ARG A 104 -2.28 -13.01 -9.42
C ARG A 104 -0.84 -12.55 -9.56
N SER A 105 0.05 -13.47 -9.94
CA SER A 105 1.40 -13.11 -10.33
C SER A 105 1.36 -12.21 -11.57
N VAL A 106 1.92 -11.01 -11.45
CA VAL A 106 2.15 -10.07 -12.56
C VAL A 106 3.65 -9.88 -12.76
N SER A 107 4.04 -9.16 -13.83
CA SER A 107 5.45 -8.79 -13.98
C SER A 107 5.88 -7.85 -12.85
N ARG A 108 7.17 -7.86 -12.54
CA ARG A 108 7.75 -7.01 -11.48
C ARG A 108 7.48 -5.53 -11.77
N GLU A 109 7.58 -5.13 -13.02
CA GLU A 109 7.38 -3.75 -13.47
C GLU A 109 5.93 -3.31 -13.27
N GLU A 110 4.97 -4.19 -13.58
CA GLU A 110 3.54 -3.93 -13.36
C GLU A 110 3.20 -3.88 -11.86
N ALA A 111 3.77 -4.78 -11.04
CA ALA A 111 3.61 -4.77 -9.59
C ALA A 111 4.15 -3.48 -8.96
N VAL A 112 5.34 -3.03 -9.39
CA VAL A 112 5.96 -1.81 -8.87
C VAL A 112 5.17 -0.56 -9.28
N ALA A 113 4.68 -0.51 -10.53
CA ALA A 113 3.90 0.62 -11.03
C ALA A 113 2.51 0.73 -10.37
N SER A 114 1.89 -0.40 -10.04
CA SER A 114 0.58 -0.44 -9.38
C SER A 114 0.66 -0.19 -7.87
N SER A 115 1.81 -0.54 -7.26
CA SER A 115 1.98 -0.45 -5.82
C SER A 115 2.34 0.96 -5.37
N ARG A 116 1.36 1.60 -4.72
CA ARG A 116 1.51 2.90 -4.05
C ARG A 116 1.83 2.78 -2.55
N ASP A 117 1.67 1.57 -1.98
CA ASP A 117 1.77 1.36 -0.54
C ASP A 117 3.18 0.89 -0.21
N ILE A 118 3.97 1.80 0.34
CA ILE A 118 5.34 1.52 0.77
C ILE A 118 5.35 0.84 2.13
N ILE A 119 6.35 -0.01 2.35
CA ILE A 119 6.61 -0.66 3.62
C ILE A 119 7.82 0.03 4.24
N LEU A 120 7.57 0.72 5.37
CA LEU A 120 8.62 1.28 6.20
C LEU A 120 8.85 0.36 7.39
N PHE A 121 10.11 0.20 7.77
CA PHE A 121 10.52 -0.66 8.86
C PHE A 121 11.55 0.01 9.75
N SER A 122 11.30 0.00 11.06
CA SER A 122 12.23 0.51 12.06
C SER A 122 12.42 -0.53 13.15
N LEU A 123 13.63 -1.10 13.20
CA LEU A 123 14.00 -2.12 14.18
C LEU A 123 13.96 -1.57 15.62
N LEU A 124 14.41 -0.33 15.81
CA LEU A 124 14.55 0.31 17.12
C LEU A 124 13.23 0.87 17.68
N LEU A 125 12.16 0.88 16.87
CA LEU A 125 10.89 1.46 17.30
C LEU A 125 10.19 0.59 18.36
N ALA A 126 10.36 -0.74 18.30
CA ALA A 126 9.77 -1.66 19.29
C ALA A 126 10.31 -1.39 20.71
N ALA A 127 11.60 -1.06 20.83
CA ALA A 127 12.25 -0.78 22.10
C ALA A 127 11.78 0.54 22.77
N LYS A 128 10.94 1.35 22.10
CA LYS A 128 10.41 2.61 22.64
C LYS A 128 9.05 2.47 23.34
N GLY A 129 8.55 1.26 23.55
CA GLY A 129 7.30 1.02 24.29
C GLY A 129 6.09 1.67 23.61
N ILE A 130 5.88 1.36 22.33
CA ILE A 130 4.80 1.98 21.55
C ILE A 130 3.45 1.53 22.11
N LYS A 131 2.58 2.48 22.43
CA LYS A 131 1.22 2.21 22.90
C LYS A 131 0.47 1.35 21.88
N GLY A 132 0.13 0.11 22.25
CA GLY A 132 -0.55 -0.88 21.41
C GLY A 132 0.37 -1.88 20.70
N ALA A 133 1.67 -1.88 20.97
CA ALA A 133 2.57 -2.94 20.51
C ALA A 133 2.24 -4.26 21.22
N VAL A 134 2.24 -5.36 20.46
CA VAL A 134 2.07 -6.72 20.99
C VAL A 134 3.35 -7.22 21.68
N SER A 135 4.50 -6.65 21.30
CA SER A 135 5.82 -6.98 21.86
C SER A 135 6.72 -5.75 21.82
N ASP A 136 7.47 -5.54 22.90
CA ASP A 136 8.51 -4.50 23.01
C ASP A 136 9.89 -5.01 22.56
N SER A 137 10.02 -6.31 22.29
CA SER A 137 11.29 -6.93 21.88
C SER A 137 11.51 -6.79 20.36
N PRO A 138 12.60 -6.11 19.91
CA PRO A 138 12.87 -5.82 18.50
C PRO A 138 13.49 -7.01 17.73
N HIS A 139 13.05 -8.24 18.00
CA HIS A 139 13.60 -9.42 17.33
C HIS A 139 12.95 -9.63 15.96
N VAL A 140 13.79 -9.87 14.95
CA VAL A 140 13.35 -10.15 13.57
C VAL A 140 13.88 -11.50 13.15
N LEU A 141 12.98 -12.36 12.68
CA LEU A 141 13.31 -13.63 12.05
C LEU A 141 13.12 -13.50 10.53
N ILE A 142 14.18 -13.69 9.76
CA ILE A 142 14.13 -13.69 8.29
C ILE A 142 14.27 -15.11 7.77
N THR A 143 13.20 -15.64 7.17
CA THR A 143 13.18 -16.98 6.58
C THR A 143 12.90 -16.91 5.08
N GLY A 144 13.29 -17.96 4.34
CA GLY A 144 13.04 -18.04 2.91
C GLY A 144 14.06 -18.90 2.17
N GLN A 145 13.65 -19.36 0.97
CA GLN A 145 14.47 -20.19 0.08
C GLN A 145 15.74 -19.47 -0.39
N THR A 146 16.75 -20.24 -0.80
CA THR A 146 17.99 -19.72 -1.37
C THR A 146 17.72 -18.96 -2.67
N GLY A 147 18.41 -17.83 -2.87
CA GLY A 147 18.26 -17.00 -4.07
C GLY A 147 17.05 -16.06 -4.09
N LYS A 148 16.23 -16.02 -3.03
CA LYS A 148 15.03 -15.16 -2.93
C LYS A 148 15.24 -13.84 -2.17
N GLY A 149 16.48 -13.37 -2.08
CA GLY A 149 16.79 -12.05 -1.48
C GLY A 149 16.87 -12.01 0.05
N LYS A 150 16.85 -13.16 0.75
CA LYS A 150 17.02 -13.23 2.21
C LYS A 150 18.28 -12.49 2.70
N SER A 151 19.44 -12.83 2.13
CA SER A 151 20.71 -12.22 2.52
C SER A 151 20.76 -10.73 2.18
N PHE A 152 20.12 -10.32 1.07
CA PHE A 152 20.01 -8.92 0.70
C PHE A 152 19.20 -8.13 1.74
N LEU A 153 18.04 -8.64 2.16
CA LEU A 153 17.23 -8.00 3.19
C LEU A 153 17.96 -7.91 4.54
N ALA A 154 18.68 -8.96 4.94
CA ALA A 154 19.47 -8.94 6.17
C ALA A 154 20.56 -7.86 6.14
N LYS A 155 21.34 -7.79 5.04
CA LYS A 155 22.38 -6.76 4.83
C LYS A 155 21.77 -5.35 4.76
N LEU A 156 20.61 -5.20 4.12
CA LEU A 156 19.90 -3.93 4.02
C LEU A 156 19.46 -3.42 5.40
N LEU A 157 18.84 -4.28 6.20
CA LEU A 157 18.45 -3.95 7.57
C LEU A 157 19.66 -3.60 8.43
N TRP A 158 20.78 -4.29 8.24
CA TRP A 158 22.03 -3.99 8.93
C TRP A 158 22.55 -2.58 8.66
N ILE A 159 22.63 -2.20 7.37
CA ILE A 159 23.07 -0.85 6.95
C ILE A 159 22.10 0.21 7.50
N TYR A 160 20.80 -0.07 7.46
CA TYR A 160 19.81 0.82 8.04
C TYR A 160 19.97 1.02 9.54
N THR A 161 20.26 -0.04 10.29
CA THR A 161 20.55 0.08 11.71
C THR A 161 21.89 0.76 11.99
N SER A 162 22.86 0.64 11.08
CA SER A 162 24.20 1.20 11.22
C SER A 162 24.22 2.73 11.24
N PHE A 163 23.21 3.38 10.67
CA PHE A 163 23.03 4.83 10.77
C PHE A 163 22.67 5.34 12.18
N PHE A 164 22.27 4.45 13.10
CA PHE A 164 21.97 4.83 14.47
C PHE A 164 23.17 4.58 15.39
N LYS A 165 23.25 5.36 16.47
CA LYS A 165 24.25 5.14 17.52
C LYS A 165 23.95 3.82 18.25
N GLY A 166 24.69 2.78 17.93
CA GLY A 166 24.58 1.47 18.56
C GLY A 166 25.81 0.61 18.28
N GLN A 167 26.15 -0.27 19.21
CA GLN A 167 27.14 -1.32 18.95
C GLN A 167 26.45 -2.47 18.21
N MET A 168 27.13 -2.98 17.19
CA MET A 168 26.54 -3.86 16.20
C MET A 168 27.52 -5.00 15.90
N LEU A 169 27.11 -6.25 16.15
CA LEU A 169 27.83 -7.46 15.76
C LEU A 169 27.15 -8.17 14.57
N TYR A 170 27.82 -8.26 13.43
CA TYR A 170 27.35 -9.02 12.28
C TYR A 170 28.11 -10.35 12.18
N TRP A 171 27.39 -11.47 12.24
CA TRP A 171 27.97 -12.80 12.05
C TRP A 171 27.73 -13.27 10.61
N ASP A 172 28.77 -13.20 9.78
CA ASP A 172 28.72 -13.65 8.38
C ASP A 172 29.46 -14.98 8.18
N PRO A 173 28.77 -16.13 8.17
CA PRO A 173 29.42 -17.41 7.93
C PRO A 173 29.93 -17.57 6.49
N LYS A 174 29.58 -16.66 5.57
CA LYS A 174 29.96 -16.73 4.15
C LYS A 174 30.98 -15.68 3.73
N SER A 175 31.38 -14.78 4.62
CA SER A 175 32.31 -13.67 4.38
C SER A 175 31.94 -12.67 3.26
N GLU A 176 30.82 -12.87 2.55
CA GLU A 176 30.38 -12.03 1.42
C GLU A 176 30.22 -10.55 1.80
N PHE A 177 29.84 -10.28 3.05
CA PHE A 177 29.60 -8.92 3.52
C PHE A 177 30.90 -8.18 3.79
N ALA A 178 31.89 -8.84 4.39
CA ALA A 178 33.22 -8.28 4.60
C ALA A 178 33.89 -7.93 3.27
N GLU A 179 33.90 -8.89 2.32
CA GLU A 179 34.45 -8.66 0.98
C GLU A 179 33.75 -7.53 0.20
N TRP A 180 32.45 -7.33 0.45
CA TRP A 180 31.72 -6.22 -0.15
C TRP A 180 32.12 -4.89 0.48
N PHE A 181 32.24 -4.83 1.80
CA PHE A 181 32.73 -3.65 2.51
C PHE A 181 34.13 -3.25 2.06
N ASP A 182 35.07 -4.21 2.01
CA ASP A 182 36.43 -3.97 1.57
C ASP A 182 36.45 -3.36 0.16
N ARG A 183 35.73 -3.96 -0.79
CA ARG A 183 35.61 -3.43 -2.16
C ARG A 183 35.03 -2.02 -2.23
N VAL A 184 34.02 -1.71 -1.40
CA VAL A 184 33.41 -0.37 -1.37
C VAL A 184 34.36 0.64 -0.74
N THR A 185 35.08 0.26 0.31
CA THR A 185 36.05 1.12 1.01
C THR A 185 37.30 1.39 0.19
N GLU A 186 37.76 0.46 -0.63
CA GLU A 186 38.96 0.63 -1.48
C GLU A 186 38.68 1.40 -2.77
N SER A 187 37.43 1.44 -3.23
CA SER A 187 37.06 2.11 -4.48
C SER A 187 37.02 3.63 -4.32
N LYS A 188 37.99 4.32 -4.93
CA LYS A 188 38.06 5.80 -4.99
C LYS A 188 36.82 6.44 -5.62
N GLU A 189 36.13 5.74 -6.51
CA GLU A 189 34.90 6.22 -7.14
C GLU A 189 33.72 6.16 -6.15
N MET A 190 33.60 5.06 -5.41
CA MET A 190 32.57 4.88 -4.38
C MET A 190 32.78 5.82 -3.19
N GLN A 191 34.04 6.07 -2.81
CA GLN A 191 34.40 7.06 -1.80
C GLN A 191 33.91 8.47 -2.15
N LYS A 192 33.91 8.84 -3.44
CA LYS A 192 33.42 10.15 -3.90
C LYS A 192 31.90 10.20 -3.97
N SER A 193 31.25 9.11 -4.39
CA SER A 193 29.81 9.09 -4.62
C SER A 193 28.99 8.86 -3.35
N ILE A 194 29.51 8.11 -2.37
CA ILE A 194 28.80 7.79 -1.12
C ILE A 194 29.73 7.89 0.11
N PRO A 195 30.29 9.08 0.39
CA PRO A 195 31.31 9.26 1.43
C PRO A 195 30.82 8.89 2.84
N TYR A 196 29.52 9.03 3.11
CA TYR A 196 28.94 8.80 4.43
C TYR A 196 28.72 7.33 4.80
N LEU A 197 28.75 6.41 3.82
CA LEU A 197 28.63 4.96 4.08
C LEU A 197 29.91 4.38 4.69
N LEU A 198 31.04 5.09 4.53
CA LEU A 198 32.39 4.65 4.91
C LEU A 198 32.81 5.10 6.32
N ILE A 199 31.96 5.88 7.01
CA ILE A 199 32.25 6.45 8.33
C ILE A 199 31.56 5.64 9.45
N ILE A 200 30.88 4.55 9.07
CA ILE A 200 30.14 3.66 9.97
C ILE A 200 30.99 2.45 10.34
#